data_AF-A0A398CWR7-F1
#
_entry.id   AF-A0A398CWR7-F1
#
_cell.length_a   1.000
_cell.length_b   1.000
_cell.length_c   1.000
_cell.angle_alpha   90.00
_cell.angle_beta   90.00
_cell.angle_gamma   90.00
#
_symmetry.space_group_name_H-M   'P 1'
#
loop_
_entity.id
_entity.type
_entity.pdbx_description
1 polymer ?
#
loop_
_entity_poly.entity_id
_entity_poly.type
_entity_poly.pdbx_seq_one_letter_code
_entity_poly.pdbx_strand_id
1 'polypeptide(L)'
;MNPMPRRKFRPLAYASIVIMLAFQTGCWSSHEIETQSIYVGLAMDIGERADIEQEMEERSRGDYTKDAITETIQVLKPSGGGGESTKSGEQKKPYLNITQTGDSPFEILRELSLRTDRPPLGSHLKLIVIGSRLAQSYGLSRLLDFYLLDNDIRPSCLVFISNGRAAKTLETNVSETIPAIRILGITDNYFRNLKLLPPYRWQDWKLLCGPTEAFCFKTSFRRKGKSSLRERRSWTGRAKSSSGF
;
A
#
# COMPACT_ATOMS: atom_id res chain seq x y z
N MET A 1 -51.06 33.60 52.37
CA MET A 1 -50.91 32.29 51.71
C MET A 1 -50.34 32.54 50.31
N ASN A 2 -49.01 32.59 50.17
CA ASN A 2 -48.37 32.87 48.87
C ASN A 2 -48.20 31.56 48.09
N PRO A 3 -48.59 31.49 46.81
CA PRO A 3 -48.43 30.27 46.03
C PRO A 3 -46.95 30.07 45.67
N MET A 4 -46.42 28.88 45.92
CA MET A 4 -45.06 28.51 45.53
C MET A 4 -44.88 28.56 44.00
N PRO A 5 -43.72 29.04 43.49
CA PRO A 5 -43.46 29.10 42.06
C PRO A 5 -43.20 27.68 41.52
N ARG A 6 -44.08 27.20 40.63
CA ARG A 6 -43.91 25.92 39.93
C ARG A 6 -42.65 26.00 39.06
N ARG A 7 -41.60 25.23 39.43
CA ARG A 7 -40.34 25.07 38.68
C ARG A 7 -40.62 24.63 37.23
N LYS A 8 -40.63 25.59 36.30
CA LYS A 8 -40.73 25.37 34.83
C LYS A 8 -39.46 24.79 34.19
N PHE A 9 -38.45 24.43 34.99
CA PHE A 9 -37.16 23.90 34.50
C PHE A 9 -37.20 22.43 34.06
N ARG A 10 -38.24 21.66 34.42
CA ARG A 10 -38.36 20.24 34.06
C ARG A 10 -38.55 20.00 32.55
N PRO A 11 -39.47 20.67 31.83
CA PRO A 11 -39.65 20.43 30.38
C PRO A 11 -38.41 20.82 29.55
N LEU A 12 -37.65 21.83 29.99
CA LEU A 12 -36.43 22.29 29.30
C LEU A 12 -35.30 21.25 29.39
N ALA A 13 -35.18 20.57 30.52
CA ALA A 13 -34.23 19.47 30.69
C ALA A 13 -34.59 18.25 29.81
N TYR A 14 -35.87 17.90 29.71
CA TYR A 14 -36.32 16.82 28.82
C TYR A 14 -36.10 17.16 27.34
N ALA A 15 -36.36 18.40 26.93
CA ALA A 15 -36.07 18.85 25.57
C ALA A 15 -34.57 18.79 25.25
N SER A 16 -33.70 19.16 26.19
CA SER A 16 -32.23 19.06 26.03
C SER A 16 -31.74 17.61 25.89
N ILE A 17 -32.33 16.68 26.63
CA ILE A 17 -31.98 15.25 26.55
C ILE A 17 -32.44 14.67 25.19
N VAL A 18 -33.65 15.00 24.75
CA VAL A 18 -34.19 14.58 23.43
C VAL A 18 -33.35 15.15 22.28
N ILE A 19 -32.88 16.40 22.41
CA ILE A 19 -31.96 17.02 21.45
C ILE A 19 -30.63 16.27 21.41
N MET A 20 -30.01 15.94 22.55
CA MET A 20 -28.77 15.15 22.56
C MET A 20 -28.95 13.76 21.90
N LEU A 21 -30.07 13.08 22.18
CA LEU A 21 -30.42 11.81 21.53
C LEU A 21 -30.61 11.94 20.01
N ALA A 22 -31.10 13.08 19.52
CA ALA A 22 -31.26 13.34 18.09
C ALA A 22 -29.93 13.61 17.36
N PHE A 23 -28.90 14.07 18.08
CA PHE A 23 -27.54 14.24 17.55
C PHE A 23 -26.66 12.98 17.70
N GLN A 24 -27.22 11.89 18.23
CA GLN A 24 -26.58 10.56 18.23
C GLN A 24 -26.69 9.88 16.85
N THR A 25 -26.39 10.58 15.76
CA THR A 25 -26.22 9.95 14.45
C THR A 25 -25.01 9.04 14.51
N GLY A 26 -25.26 7.77 14.84
CA GLY A 26 -24.26 6.70 14.89
C GLY A 26 -23.54 6.56 13.56
N CYS A 27 -22.33 5.98 13.63
CA CYS A 27 -21.32 5.92 12.58
C CYS A 27 -21.88 5.64 11.17
N TRP A 28 -22.07 6.70 10.39
CA TRP A 28 -22.63 6.69 9.02
C TRP A 28 -21.77 5.93 7.99
N SER A 29 -20.59 5.44 8.38
CA SER A 29 -19.67 4.77 7.46
C SER A 29 -18.86 3.68 8.16
N SER A 30 -19.54 2.66 8.69
CA SER A 30 -18.88 1.42 9.11
C SER A 30 -18.77 0.47 7.93
N HIS A 31 -17.54 0.09 7.57
CA HIS A 31 -17.28 -1.03 6.67
C HIS A 31 -16.74 -2.19 7.51
N GLU A 32 -17.34 -3.37 7.34
CA GLU A 32 -16.91 -4.56 8.07
C GLU A 32 -15.66 -5.15 7.41
N ILE A 33 -14.71 -5.63 8.22
CA ILE A 33 -13.44 -6.19 7.75
C ILE A 33 -13.65 -7.36 6.78
N GLU A 34 -14.73 -8.15 6.96
CA GLU A 34 -15.06 -9.29 6.10
C GLU A 34 -15.52 -8.88 4.68
N THR A 35 -15.97 -7.64 4.52
CA THR A 35 -16.38 -7.06 3.22
C THR A 35 -15.21 -6.51 2.42
N GLN A 36 -14.01 -6.44 3.00
CA GLN A 36 -12.83 -5.85 2.38
C GLN A 36 -11.72 -6.89 2.19
N SER A 37 -10.85 -6.66 1.21
CA SER A 37 -9.72 -7.54 0.94
C SER A 37 -8.44 -6.94 1.53
N ILE A 38 -7.95 -7.51 2.63
CA ILE A 38 -6.73 -7.02 3.27
C ILE A 38 -5.51 -7.39 2.43
N TYR A 39 -4.72 -6.39 2.06
CA TYR A 39 -3.41 -6.60 1.45
C TYR A 39 -2.26 -6.23 2.40
N VAL A 40 -1.18 -7.00 2.34
CA VAL A 40 -0.03 -6.90 3.28
C VAL A 40 1.26 -6.48 2.62
N GLY A 41 1.34 -6.60 1.28
CA GLY A 41 2.47 -6.20 0.47
C GLY A 41 2.01 -5.43 -0.75
N LEU A 42 2.79 -4.42 -1.12
CA LEU A 42 2.61 -3.60 -2.31
C LEU A 42 3.93 -3.57 -3.07
N ALA A 43 3.89 -3.82 -4.36
CA ALA A 43 5.03 -3.68 -5.26
C ALA A 43 4.70 -2.69 -6.37
N MET A 44 5.58 -1.71 -6.60
CA MET A 44 5.44 -0.71 -7.65
C MET A 44 6.54 -0.90 -8.69
N ASP A 45 6.15 -0.99 -9.95
CA ASP A 45 7.03 -1.07 -11.10
C ASP A 45 6.64 0.00 -12.14
N ILE A 46 7.56 0.28 -13.08
CA ILE A 46 7.20 1.06 -14.27
C ILE A 46 6.15 0.27 -15.04
N GLY A 47 5.04 0.94 -15.35
CA GLY A 47 3.97 0.39 -16.16
C GLY A 47 4.21 0.57 -17.64
N GLU A 48 3.75 -0.41 -18.39
CA GLU A 48 3.63 -0.37 -19.84
C GLU A 48 2.13 -0.25 -20.14
N ARG A 49 1.72 0.80 -20.84
CA ARG A 49 0.31 1.00 -21.24
C ARG A 49 -0.06 0.01 -22.34
N ALA A 50 -1.34 -0.34 -22.42
CA ALA A 50 -1.83 -1.13 -23.53
C ALA A 50 -1.80 -0.32 -24.83
N ASP A 51 -1.53 -0.97 -25.97
CA ASP A 51 -1.39 -0.32 -27.28
C ASP A 51 -2.62 0.55 -27.63
N ILE A 52 -3.82 0.11 -27.24
CA ILE A 52 -5.09 0.82 -27.48
C ILE A 52 -5.17 2.13 -26.68
N GLU A 53 -4.68 2.13 -25.43
CA GLU A 53 -4.67 3.32 -24.58
C GLU A 53 -3.66 4.34 -25.10
N GLN A 54 -2.51 3.87 -25.62
CA GLN A 54 -1.51 4.71 -26.27
C GLN A 54 -2.08 5.41 -27.51
N GLU A 55 -2.78 4.68 -28.39
CA GLU A 55 -3.41 5.27 -29.59
C GLU A 55 -4.51 6.30 -29.24
N MET A 56 -5.28 6.06 -28.18
CA MET A 56 -6.32 6.98 -27.72
C MET A 56 -5.75 8.27 -27.12
N GLU A 57 -4.60 8.19 -26.44
CA GLU A 57 -3.90 9.36 -25.92
C GLU A 57 -3.15 10.13 -27.00
N GLU A 58 -2.50 9.47 -27.96
CA GLU A 58 -1.89 10.16 -29.10
C GLU A 58 -2.93 10.96 -29.91
N ARG A 59 -4.16 10.45 -29.96
CA ARG A 59 -5.31 11.15 -30.55
C ARG A 59 -5.89 12.23 -29.63
N SER A 60 -5.78 12.08 -28.32
CA SER A 60 -6.23 13.04 -27.32
C SER A 60 -5.13 14.06 -27.08
N ARG A 61 -5.27 15.23 -27.71
CA ARG A 61 -4.32 16.36 -27.77
C ARG A 61 -4.02 17.05 -26.41
N GLY A 62 -3.80 16.28 -25.35
CA GLY A 62 -3.45 16.73 -24.01
C GLY A 62 -2.00 16.36 -23.69
N ASP A 63 -1.22 17.36 -23.30
CA ASP A 63 0.18 17.27 -22.87
C ASP A 63 0.30 16.60 -21.48
N TYR A 64 -0.20 15.37 -21.35
CA TYR A 64 -0.14 14.59 -20.10
C TYR A 64 0.37 13.19 -20.41
N THR A 65 1.62 13.10 -20.85
CA THR A 65 2.35 11.83 -20.81
C THR A 65 2.68 11.52 -19.34
N LYS A 66 1.73 10.92 -18.63
CA LYS A 66 2.01 10.36 -17.30
C LYS A 66 2.67 9.01 -17.54
N ASP A 67 3.87 8.84 -17.01
CA ASP A 67 4.54 7.54 -17.00
C ASP A 67 3.63 6.55 -16.24
N ALA A 68 3.09 5.52 -16.90
CA ALA A 68 2.19 4.59 -16.23
C ALA A 68 2.89 3.89 -15.06
N ILE A 69 2.15 3.64 -13.98
CA ILE A 69 2.63 2.88 -12.82
C ILE A 69 1.90 1.55 -12.81
N THR A 70 2.64 0.46 -12.63
CA THR A 70 2.05 -0.85 -12.35
C THR A 70 2.20 -1.18 -10.89
N GLU A 71 1.09 -1.38 -10.20
CA GLU A 71 1.07 -1.86 -8.82
C GLU A 71 0.67 -3.33 -8.76
N THR A 72 1.34 -4.07 -7.89
CA THR A 72 0.99 -5.44 -7.52
C THR A 72 0.72 -5.50 -6.03
N ILE A 73 -0.53 -5.78 -5.66
CA ILE A 73 -0.95 -5.95 -4.27
C ILE A 73 -0.97 -7.43 -3.89
N GLN A 74 -0.50 -7.75 -2.69
CA GLN A 74 -0.54 -9.09 -2.11
C GLN A 74 -1.69 -9.20 -1.11
N VAL A 75 -2.83 -9.71 -1.59
CA VAL A 75 -4.07 -9.89 -0.84
C VAL A 75 -4.03 -11.23 -0.08
N LEU A 76 -4.46 -11.22 1.17
CA LEU A 76 -4.59 -12.43 1.98
C LEU A 76 -5.88 -13.18 1.63
N LYS A 77 -5.79 -14.51 1.53
CA LYS A 77 -6.98 -15.35 1.41
C LYS A 77 -7.51 -15.69 2.81
N PRO A 78 -8.80 -15.46 3.12
CA PRO A 78 -9.36 -15.83 4.42
C PRO A 78 -9.28 -17.35 4.61
N SER A 79 -8.80 -17.78 5.76
CA SER A 79 -8.50 -19.19 6.07
C SER A 79 -9.73 -20.09 6.24
N GLY A 80 -10.95 -19.60 5.99
CA GLY A 80 -12.21 -20.33 6.20
C GLY A 80 -13.15 -20.42 4.99
N GLY A 81 -12.79 -19.87 3.83
CA GLY A 81 -13.63 -19.92 2.62
C GLY A 81 -13.51 -21.25 1.88
N GLY A 82 -14.35 -22.23 2.22
CA GLY A 82 -14.63 -23.39 1.38
C GLY A 82 -15.42 -22.94 0.13
N GLY A 83 -14.84 -23.11 -1.05
CA GLY A 83 -15.49 -22.76 -2.31
C GLY A 83 -14.63 -23.19 -3.51
N GLU A 84 -15.04 -24.32 -4.09
CA GLU A 84 -14.76 -24.89 -5.43
C GLU A 84 -13.32 -24.97 -5.97
N SER A 85 -12.82 -26.21 -5.92
CA SER A 85 -12.21 -26.95 -7.02
C SER A 85 -11.54 -26.15 -8.15
N THR A 86 -10.22 -26.08 -8.11
CA THR A 86 -9.43 -26.15 -9.34
C THR A 86 -8.21 -27.03 -9.10
N LYS A 87 -8.25 -28.19 -9.75
CA LYS A 87 -7.13 -29.04 -10.20
C LYS A 87 -6.06 -29.45 -9.17
N SER A 88 -6.06 -30.75 -8.93
CA SER A 88 -4.95 -31.59 -8.48
C SER A 88 -3.56 -31.02 -8.81
N GLY A 89 -2.79 -30.71 -7.77
CA GLY A 89 -1.32 -30.59 -7.85
C GLY A 89 -0.72 -29.25 -7.42
N GLU A 90 -1.49 -28.16 -7.33
CA GLU A 90 -0.94 -26.87 -6.91
C GLU A 90 -1.08 -26.63 -5.39
N GLN A 91 0.08 -26.52 -4.75
CA GLN A 91 0.24 -26.11 -3.37
C GLN A 91 -0.55 -24.81 -3.09
N LYS A 92 -1.59 -24.90 -2.25
CA LYS A 92 -2.56 -23.82 -2.00
C LYS A 92 -1.89 -22.65 -1.27
N LYS A 93 -1.49 -21.62 -2.01
CA LYS A 93 -0.87 -20.40 -1.45
C LYS A 93 -1.89 -19.60 -0.62
N PRO A 94 -1.52 -19.09 0.57
CA PRO A 94 -2.41 -18.31 1.45
C PRO A 94 -2.64 -16.87 0.98
N TYR A 95 -2.21 -16.53 -0.24
CA TYR A 95 -2.27 -15.17 -0.78
C TYR A 95 -2.62 -15.18 -2.27
N LEU A 96 -3.03 -14.03 -2.79
CA LEU A 96 -3.24 -13.74 -4.20
C LEU A 96 -2.49 -12.45 -4.53
N ASN A 97 -1.71 -12.46 -5.61
CA ASN A 97 -1.11 -11.24 -6.15
C ASN A 97 -2.00 -10.72 -7.27
N ILE A 98 -2.52 -9.50 -7.12
CA ILE A 98 -3.34 -8.83 -8.13
C ILE A 98 -2.51 -7.67 -8.68
N THR A 99 -2.41 -7.57 -10.01
CA THR A 99 -1.60 -6.55 -10.68
C THR A 99 -2.52 -5.65 -11.49
N GLN A 100 -2.29 -4.34 -11.41
CA GLN A 100 -3.03 -3.34 -12.14
C GLN A 100 -2.10 -2.20 -12.57
N THR A 101 -2.33 -1.67 -13.77
CA THR A 101 -1.61 -0.51 -14.30
C THR A 101 -2.57 0.67 -14.36
N GLY A 102 -2.07 1.88 -14.12
CA GLY A 102 -2.81 3.13 -14.23
C GLY A 102 -1.90 4.34 -14.10
N ASP A 103 -2.47 5.54 -14.16
CA ASP A 103 -1.72 6.79 -14.19
C ASP A 103 -1.46 7.37 -12.79
N SER A 104 -2.20 6.87 -11.80
CA SER A 104 -2.12 7.29 -10.41
C SER A 104 -2.43 6.12 -9.48
N PRO A 105 -1.78 6.04 -8.30
CA PRO A 105 -2.14 5.05 -7.28
C PRO A 105 -3.65 5.02 -6.94
N PHE A 106 -4.31 6.19 -6.92
CA PHE A 106 -5.74 6.28 -6.65
C PHE A 106 -6.61 5.69 -7.76
N GLU A 107 -6.19 5.86 -9.01
CA GLU A 107 -6.87 5.24 -10.16
C GLU A 107 -6.70 3.73 -10.11
N ILE A 108 -5.48 3.26 -9.82
CA ILE A 108 -5.16 1.84 -9.70
C ILE A 108 -6.00 1.19 -8.59
N LEU A 109 -6.10 1.82 -7.42
CA LEU A 109 -6.96 1.35 -6.31
C LEU A 109 -8.45 1.28 -6.72
N ARG A 110 -8.92 2.26 -7.49
CA ARG A 110 -10.30 2.28 -8.01
C ARG A 110 -10.54 1.14 -9.01
N GLU A 111 -9.63 0.95 -9.96
CA GLU A 111 -9.66 -0.15 -10.93
C GLU A 111 -9.58 -1.52 -10.26
N LEU A 112 -8.73 -1.67 -9.24
CA LEU A 112 -8.66 -2.89 -8.44
C LEU A 112 -9.99 -3.18 -7.72
N SER A 113 -10.72 -2.14 -7.30
CA SER A 113 -12.05 -2.27 -6.69
C SER A 113 -13.13 -2.66 -7.71
N LEU A 114 -12.93 -2.38 -9.00
CA LEU A 114 -13.83 -2.84 -10.07
C LEU A 114 -13.58 -4.30 -10.46
N ARG A 115 -12.32 -4.77 -10.32
CA ARG A 115 -11.90 -6.13 -10.71
C ARG A 115 -11.99 -7.17 -9.60
N THR A 116 -12.19 -6.75 -8.35
CA THR A 116 -12.21 -7.62 -7.18
C THR A 116 -13.56 -7.54 -6.49
N ASP A 117 -14.12 -8.68 -6.07
CA ASP A 117 -15.40 -8.73 -5.34
C ASP A 117 -15.40 -7.92 -4.03
N ARG A 118 -14.22 -7.67 -3.47
CA ARG A 118 -14.00 -6.91 -2.24
C ARG A 118 -12.96 -5.82 -2.48
N PRO A 119 -13.25 -4.55 -2.15
CA PRO A 119 -12.29 -3.47 -2.33
C PRO A 119 -11.02 -3.73 -1.50
N PRO A 120 -9.82 -3.45 -2.06
CA PRO A 120 -8.56 -3.62 -1.36
C PRO A 120 -8.44 -2.64 -0.18
N LEU A 121 -8.08 -3.15 0.99
CA LEU A 121 -7.89 -2.38 2.21
C LEU A 121 -6.42 -2.42 2.67
N GLY A 122 -5.81 -1.24 2.78
CA GLY A 122 -4.39 -1.04 3.10
C GLY A 122 -4.05 -0.97 4.58
N SER A 123 -5.02 -1.13 5.49
CA SER A 123 -4.84 -0.96 6.94
C SER A 123 -3.75 -1.85 7.56
N HIS A 124 -3.49 -3.01 6.93
CA HIS A 124 -2.44 -3.94 7.32
C HIS A 124 -1.28 -4.01 6.34
N LEU A 125 -1.12 -3.03 5.44
CA LEU A 125 0.05 -2.94 4.58
C LEU A 125 1.30 -2.82 5.46
N LYS A 126 2.23 -3.78 5.31
CA LYS A 126 3.48 -3.81 6.08
C LYS A 126 4.71 -3.56 5.22
N LEU A 127 4.63 -3.83 3.93
CA LEU A 127 5.77 -3.84 3.03
C LEU A 127 5.43 -3.14 1.72
N ILE A 128 6.20 -2.11 1.37
CA ILE A 128 6.20 -1.46 0.07
C ILE A 128 7.52 -1.77 -0.61
N VAL A 129 7.48 -2.29 -1.84
CA VAL A 129 8.67 -2.56 -2.65
C VAL A 129 8.60 -1.75 -3.93
N ILE A 130 9.61 -0.93 -4.20
CA ILE A 130 9.66 -0.03 -5.36
C ILE A 130 10.75 -0.50 -6.31
N GLY A 131 10.44 -0.65 -7.58
CA GLY A 131 11.43 -0.95 -8.62
C GLY A 131 12.44 0.19 -8.74
N SER A 132 13.73 -0.13 -8.83
CA SER A 132 14.81 0.86 -8.90
C SER A 132 14.68 1.78 -10.11
N ARG A 133 14.10 1.28 -11.20
CA ARG A 133 13.84 2.08 -12.40
C ARG A 133 12.73 3.11 -12.15
N LEU A 134 11.63 2.70 -11.52
CA LEU A 134 10.53 3.59 -11.16
C LEU A 134 10.99 4.66 -10.16
N ALA A 135 11.75 4.27 -9.14
CA ALA A 135 12.32 5.21 -8.18
C ALA A 135 13.25 6.26 -8.82
N GLN A 136 13.93 5.90 -9.93
CA GLN A 136 14.81 6.80 -10.67
C GLN A 136 14.06 7.76 -11.60
N SER A 137 12.96 7.33 -12.24
CA SER A 137 12.17 8.19 -13.12
C SER A 137 11.27 9.16 -12.33
N TYR A 138 10.46 8.63 -11.42
CA TYR A 138 9.47 9.40 -10.66
C TYR A 138 10.06 10.16 -9.47
N GLY A 139 11.09 9.59 -8.84
CA GLY A 139 11.59 10.02 -7.55
C GLY A 139 10.82 9.38 -6.39
N LEU A 140 11.56 8.92 -5.38
CA LEU A 140 11.01 8.21 -4.23
C LEU A 140 10.02 9.06 -3.41
N SER A 141 10.28 10.37 -3.29
CA SER A 141 9.42 11.30 -2.57
C SER A 141 8.00 11.32 -3.14
N ARG A 142 7.88 11.58 -4.44
CA ARG A 142 6.58 11.66 -5.12
C ARG A 142 5.79 10.35 -5.02
N LEU A 143 6.45 9.20 -5.21
CA LEU A 143 5.80 7.89 -5.08
C LEU A 143 5.24 7.67 -3.67
N LEU A 144 6.00 8.04 -2.64
CA LEU A 144 5.62 7.86 -1.25
C LEU A 144 4.64 8.93 -0.75
N ASP A 145 4.67 10.14 -1.30
CA ASP A 145 3.74 11.22 -0.96
C ASP A 145 2.30 10.83 -1.29
N PHE A 146 2.05 10.14 -2.41
CA PHE A 146 0.70 9.70 -2.76
C PHE A 146 0.04 8.87 -1.67
N TYR A 147 0.79 7.92 -1.09
CA TYR A 147 0.25 7.09 -0.03
C TYR A 147 0.06 7.86 1.27
N LEU A 148 0.75 8.99 1.51
CA LEU A 148 0.59 9.79 2.73
C LEU A 148 -0.77 10.47 2.77
N LEU A 149 -1.36 10.70 1.60
CA LEU A 149 -2.71 11.23 1.48
C LEU A 149 -3.78 10.15 1.74
N ASP A 150 -3.42 8.87 1.64
CA ASP A 150 -4.32 7.76 1.90
C ASP A 150 -4.36 7.45 3.41
N ASN A 151 -5.55 7.58 4.01
CA ASN A 151 -5.75 7.29 5.43
C ASN A 151 -5.71 5.79 5.73
N ASP A 152 -5.82 4.92 4.73
CA ASP A 152 -5.85 3.48 4.92
C ASP A 152 -4.45 2.89 5.13
N ILE A 153 -3.38 3.60 4.75
CA ILE A 153 -2.02 3.05 4.82
C ILE A 153 -1.28 3.57 6.04
N ARG A 154 -0.72 2.63 6.82
CA ARG A 154 0.00 3.00 8.04
C ARG A 154 1.42 3.49 7.72
N PRO A 155 1.83 4.68 8.21
CA PRO A 155 3.21 5.20 8.07
C PRO A 155 4.33 4.30 8.59
N SER A 156 3.99 3.30 9.42
CA SER A 156 4.96 2.34 9.96
C SER A 156 5.34 1.20 9.00
N CYS A 157 4.79 1.14 7.78
CA CYS A 157 5.17 0.13 6.80
C CYS A 157 6.64 0.30 6.37
N LEU A 158 7.30 -0.80 5.98
CA LEU A 158 8.69 -0.78 5.54
C LEU A 158 8.77 -0.53 4.04
N VAL A 159 9.72 0.30 3.62
CA VAL A 159 9.97 0.59 2.21
C VAL A 159 11.27 -0.05 1.76
N PHE A 160 11.22 -0.77 0.63
CA PHE A 160 12.38 -1.39 0.00
C PHE A 160 12.49 -0.96 -1.46
N ILE A 161 13.72 -0.92 -1.96
CA ILE A 161 14.00 -0.74 -3.38
C ILE A 161 14.47 -2.08 -3.95
N SER A 162 13.94 -2.47 -5.10
CA SER A 162 14.31 -3.70 -5.83
C SER A 162 15.11 -3.35 -7.07
N ASN A 163 16.22 -4.02 -7.34
CA ASN A 163 17.00 -3.81 -8.57
C ASN A 163 16.38 -4.46 -9.82
N GLY A 164 15.30 -5.24 -9.66
CA GLY A 164 14.51 -5.81 -10.75
C GLY A 164 13.02 -5.52 -10.54
N ARG A 165 12.15 -6.22 -11.27
CA ARG A 165 10.69 -6.10 -11.08
C ARG A 165 10.32 -6.31 -9.61
N ALA A 166 9.74 -5.29 -8.99
CA ALA A 166 9.27 -5.31 -7.62
C ALA A 166 8.22 -6.42 -7.41
N ALA A 167 7.34 -6.67 -8.39
CA ALA A 167 6.32 -7.71 -8.32
C ALA A 167 6.89 -9.10 -7.97
N LYS A 168 8.09 -9.43 -8.51
CA LYS A 168 8.76 -10.72 -8.25
C LYS A 168 9.18 -10.91 -6.80
N THR A 169 9.32 -9.84 -6.02
CA THR A 169 9.64 -9.94 -4.59
C THR A 169 8.47 -10.45 -3.77
N LEU A 170 7.25 -10.27 -4.28
CA LEU A 170 6.00 -10.76 -3.70
C LEU A 170 5.63 -12.16 -4.21
N GLU A 171 6.52 -12.84 -4.93
CA GLU A 171 6.31 -14.20 -5.42
C GLU A 171 7.20 -15.20 -4.66
N THR A 172 6.60 -16.30 -4.24
CA THR A 172 7.34 -17.44 -3.67
C THR A 172 6.82 -18.77 -4.20
N ASN A 173 7.72 -19.74 -4.25
CA ASN A 173 7.42 -21.14 -4.53
C ASN A 173 7.13 -21.93 -3.24
N VAL A 174 7.22 -21.30 -2.07
CA VAL A 174 6.97 -21.94 -0.78
C VAL A 174 5.49 -21.79 -0.42
N SER A 175 4.75 -22.89 -0.41
CA SER A 175 3.28 -22.94 -0.31
C SER A 175 2.65 -22.27 0.91
N GLU A 176 3.38 -22.09 2.00
CA GLU A 176 2.79 -21.71 3.29
C GLU A 176 3.25 -20.34 3.78
N THR A 177 4.14 -19.68 3.05
CA THR A 177 4.69 -18.39 3.47
C THR A 177 4.13 -17.27 2.62
N ILE A 178 3.67 -16.22 3.29
CA ILE A 178 3.34 -14.95 2.64
C ILE A 178 4.65 -14.18 2.42
N PRO A 179 5.06 -13.92 1.16
CA PRO A 179 6.32 -13.26 0.82
C PRO A 179 6.58 -11.96 1.58
N ALA A 180 5.57 -11.08 1.68
CA ALA A 180 5.71 -9.82 2.39
C ALA A 180 6.09 -10.03 3.86
N ILE A 181 5.36 -10.90 4.57
CA ILE A 181 5.63 -11.22 5.98
C ILE A 181 7.00 -11.89 6.15
N ARG A 182 7.37 -12.78 5.21
CA ARG A 182 8.69 -13.42 5.21
C ARG A 182 9.81 -12.40 5.07
N ILE A 183 9.68 -11.39 4.21
CA ILE A 183 10.67 -10.33 4.04
C ILE A 183 10.81 -9.52 5.34
N LEU A 184 9.71 -9.19 6.01
CA LEU A 184 9.74 -8.52 7.32
C LEU A 184 10.50 -9.36 8.35
N GLY A 185 10.14 -10.64 8.49
CA GLY A 185 10.80 -11.53 9.44
C GLY A 185 12.29 -11.74 9.15
N ILE A 186 12.71 -11.69 7.87
CA ILE A 186 14.13 -11.67 7.52
C ILE A 186 14.78 -10.36 7.97
N THR A 187 14.12 -9.23 7.74
CA THR A 187 14.63 -7.88 8.06
C THR A 187 14.78 -7.67 9.57
N ASP A 188 13.88 -8.25 10.37
CA ASP A 188 13.96 -8.20 11.83
C ASP A 188 15.25 -8.84 12.38
N ASN A 189 15.95 -9.67 11.60
CA ASN A 189 17.24 -10.23 11.99
C ASN A 189 18.43 -9.28 11.83
N TYR A 190 18.22 -7.99 11.50
CA TYR A 190 19.30 -7.03 11.25
C TYR A 190 20.27 -6.89 12.43
N PHE A 191 19.78 -7.04 13.67
CA PHE A 191 20.61 -7.01 14.88
C PHE A 191 21.68 -8.11 14.93
N ARG A 192 21.49 -9.23 14.24
CA ARG A 192 22.47 -10.34 14.17
C ARG A 192 23.34 -10.30 12.93
N ASN A 193 23.03 -9.45 11.95
CA ASN A 193 23.67 -9.52 10.64
C ASN A 193 23.86 -8.13 10.03
N LEU A 194 25.11 -7.68 10.00
CA LEU A 194 25.53 -6.41 9.39
C LEU A 194 25.26 -6.31 7.88
N LYS A 195 24.94 -7.43 7.21
CA LYS A 195 24.53 -7.44 5.79
C LYS A 195 23.08 -6.97 5.60
N LEU A 196 22.28 -6.98 6.66
CA LEU A 196 20.93 -6.44 6.69
C LEU A 196 21.02 -5.01 7.21
N LEU A 197 20.40 -4.09 6.48
CA LEU A 197 20.26 -2.72 6.96
C LEU A 197 19.14 -2.65 8.00
N PRO A 198 19.19 -1.67 8.91
CA PRO A 198 18.05 -1.40 9.77
C PRO A 198 16.81 -1.15 8.90
N PRO A 199 15.63 -1.67 9.30
CA PRO A 199 14.39 -1.43 8.58
C PRO A 199 14.07 0.06 8.58
N TYR A 200 13.84 0.63 7.38
CA TYR A 200 13.37 2.00 7.26
C TYR A 200 11.85 1.99 7.16
N ARG A 201 11.23 2.70 8.09
CA ARG A 201 9.79 2.93 8.06
C ARG A 201 9.50 4.05 7.08
N TRP A 202 8.36 3.95 6.46
CA TRP A 202 7.88 4.97 5.55
C TRP A 202 7.79 6.34 6.23
N GLN A 203 7.30 6.45 7.46
CA GLN A 203 7.27 7.72 8.23
C GLN A 203 8.61 8.46 8.30
N ASP A 204 9.73 7.75 8.23
CA ASP A 204 11.08 8.29 8.34
C ASP A 204 11.68 8.64 6.96
N TRP A 205 10.88 8.54 5.88
CA TRP A 205 11.37 8.68 4.50
C TRP A 205 11.92 10.09 4.21
N LYS A 206 11.37 11.15 4.83
CA LYS A 206 11.87 12.51 4.66
C LYS A 206 13.30 12.68 5.17
N LEU A 207 13.74 11.85 6.13
CA LEU A 207 15.13 11.82 6.60
C LEU A 207 16.08 11.21 5.55
N LEU A 208 15.56 10.39 4.62
CA LEU A 208 16.31 9.77 3.53
C LEU A 208 16.45 10.65 2.28
N CYS A 209 15.55 11.62 2.08
CA CYS A 209 15.56 12.52 0.93
C CYS A 209 16.26 13.87 1.20
N GLY A 210 17.06 13.96 2.27
CA GLY A 210 18.03 15.04 2.44
C GLY A 210 18.98 15.13 1.23
N PRO A 211 19.67 16.27 1.02
CA PRO A 211 20.24 16.67 -0.27
C PRO A 211 21.28 15.74 -0.92
N THR A 212 21.68 14.62 -0.31
CA THR A 212 22.79 13.82 -0.83
C THR A 212 22.61 12.31 -0.97
N GLU A 213 21.76 11.58 -0.22
CA GLU A 213 21.81 10.10 -0.29
C GLU A 213 20.48 9.39 0.06
N ALA A 214 19.80 8.80 -0.94
CA ALA A 214 18.83 7.73 -0.66
C ALA A 214 19.55 6.38 -0.77
N PHE A 215 19.31 5.46 0.16
CA PHE A 215 20.00 4.16 0.16
C PHE A 215 19.17 3.08 -0.54
N CYS A 216 19.76 2.42 -1.54
CA CYS A 216 19.11 1.38 -2.33
C CYS A 216 19.43 -0.01 -1.78
N PHE A 217 18.41 -0.82 -1.55
CA PHE A 217 18.57 -2.25 -1.26
C PHE A 217 18.83 -3.01 -2.55
N LYS A 218 19.79 -3.93 -2.54
CA LYS A 218 19.90 -4.96 -3.57
C LYS A 218 19.20 -6.22 -3.09
N THR A 219 17.93 -6.37 -3.47
CA THR A 219 17.21 -7.64 -3.29
C THR A 219 17.45 -8.54 -4.50
N SER A 220 18.63 -9.18 -4.60
CA SER A 220 18.81 -10.20 -5.64
C SER A 220 18.17 -11.53 -5.22
N PHE A 221 16.90 -11.71 -5.56
CA PHE A 221 16.17 -12.95 -5.32
C PHE A 221 16.49 -13.99 -6.41
N ARG A 222 17.68 -14.61 -6.35
CA ARG A 222 17.95 -15.78 -7.21
C ARG A 222 18.96 -16.73 -6.58
N ARG A 223 18.45 -17.64 -5.75
CA ARG A 223 19.00 -18.99 -5.61
C ARG A 223 17.84 -19.95 -5.35
N LYS A 224 17.68 -20.95 -6.24
CA LYS A 224 16.70 -22.06 -6.19
C LYS A 224 16.05 -22.23 -4.80
N GLY A 225 14.85 -21.67 -4.61
CA GLY A 225 14.02 -21.89 -3.41
C GLY A 225 14.45 -21.23 -2.10
N LYS A 226 15.49 -20.38 -2.06
CA LYS A 226 15.93 -19.67 -0.83
C LYS A 226 16.02 -18.16 -1.04
N SER A 227 15.21 -17.42 -0.30
CA SER A 227 15.21 -15.95 -0.26
C SER A 227 16.36 -15.44 0.62
N SER A 228 17.35 -14.77 0.05
CA SER A 228 18.41 -14.10 0.82
C SER A 228 18.61 -12.67 0.31
N LEU A 229 18.57 -11.69 1.21
CA LEU A 229 18.93 -10.30 0.92
C LEU A 229 20.45 -10.20 0.73
N ARG A 230 20.92 -9.44 -0.28
CA ARG A 230 22.37 -9.31 -0.57
C ARG A 230 22.78 -7.87 -0.89
N GLU A 231 23.72 -7.38 -0.09
CA GLU A 231 24.72 -6.33 -0.38
C GLU A 231 24.23 -4.87 -0.51
N ARG A 232 25.08 -3.99 0.03
CA ARG A 232 24.95 -2.52 0.13
C ARG A 232 25.43 -1.87 -1.18
N ARG A 233 24.63 -0.96 -1.76
CA ARG A 233 25.13 0.12 -2.64
C ARG A 233 24.44 1.42 -2.25
N SER A 234 25.23 2.46 -2.03
CA SER A 234 24.73 3.83 -1.93
C SER A 234 24.14 4.23 -3.29
N TRP A 235 22.95 4.83 -3.28
CA TRP A 235 22.38 5.47 -4.46
C TRP A 235 22.63 6.97 -4.32
N THR A 236 23.46 7.50 -5.20
CA THR A 236 23.67 8.94 -5.38
C THR A 236 22.85 9.38 -6.58
N GLY A 237 21.53 9.36 -6.47
CA GLY A 237 20.66 9.96 -7.46
C GLY A 237 20.51 11.44 -7.14
N ARG A 238 21.09 12.30 -7.96
CA ARG A 238 20.90 13.75 -7.88
C ARG A 238 19.40 14.02 -8.04
N ALA A 239 18.71 14.33 -6.94
CA ALA A 239 17.33 14.80 -7.00
C ALA A 239 17.33 16.03 -7.92
N LYS A 240 16.67 15.93 -9.08
CA LYS A 240 16.31 17.14 -9.82
C LYS A 240 15.29 17.86 -8.94
N SER A 241 15.80 18.77 -8.12
CA SER A 241 15.04 19.88 -7.57
C SER A 241 14.32 20.54 -8.74
N SER A 242 13.03 20.25 -8.91
CA SER A 242 12.14 21.12 -9.67
C SER A 242 11.92 22.36 -8.84
N SER A 243 12.90 23.26 -8.89
CA SER A 243 12.70 24.67 -8.57
C SER A 243 11.80 25.23 -9.66
N GLY A 244 10.57 25.58 -9.31
CA GLY A 244 9.62 26.25 -10.20
C GLY A 244 8.21 25.67 -10.13
N PHE A 245 7.51 25.93 -9.02
CA PHE A 245 6.30 26.75 -8.95
C PHE A 245 5.95 27.02 -7.49
#